data_AF-A0A5S3WQS4-F1
#
_entry.id   AF-A0A5S3WQS4-F1
#
_cell.length_a   1.000
_cell.length_b   1.000
_cell.length_c   1.000
_cell.angle_alpha   90.00
_cell.angle_beta   90.00
_cell.angle_gamma   90.00
#
_symmetry.space_group_name_H-M   'P 1'
#
loop_
_entity.id
_entity.type
_entity.pdbx_description
1 polymer ?
#
loop_
_entity_poly.entity_id
_entity_poly.type
_entity_poly.pdbx_seq_one_letter_code
_entity_poly.pdbx_strand_id
1 'polypeptide(L)'
;MTDKAKTLEKFNRERKRALKYPEKYQRVYEDNKTDLMHYIDRGCVKREPAVNDRLPFLPWELFISEIKIPIDYYELQAQKLLVQDGQLSLTYVGHSLSYAYLDCVFEYFKSQRFVTRFDRERERGVSPDSVFYLAIAVILQQSKHACHIFRLFEVGYPRHWVNRSKSHIGDLIILLFDAANGSKSMTPIVDGFAYADIVADWNTEDLDLLTAHLTRLCDDQVAQVAAPPSKCFFEFDNGNWQFTPYAALMLLALRAQHGLPNPDFSHPGFGNVTHLLPDAPVAPLEDELLSQLLTRIRTQGFDEETALQA
;
A
#
# COMPACT_ATOMS: atom_id res chain seq x y z
N MET A 1 31.87 0.89 15.22
CA MET A 1 30.73 1.25 14.36
C MET A 1 29.59 1.73 15.22
N THR A 2 29.05 2.90 14.92
CA THR A 2 27.84 3.45 15.56
C THR A 2 26.64 2.52 15.31
N ASP A 3 25.62 2.59 16.17
CA ASP A 3 24.42 1.75 16.05
C ASP A 3 23.71 1.96 14.69
N LYS A 4 23.59 3.22 14.25
CA LYS A 4 23.08 3.60 12.92
C LYS A 4 23.83 2.93 11.77
N ALA A 5 25.16 2.86 11.83
CA ALA A 5 25.96 2.24 10.76
C ALA A 5 25.70 0.73 10.65
N LYS A 6 25.53 0.03 11.79
CA LYS A 6 25.19 -1.41 11.80
C LYS A 6 23.78 -1.66 11.26
N THR A 7 22.82 -0.80 11.61
CA THR A 7 21.45 -0.88 11.10
C THR A 7 21.41 -0.72 9.59
N LEU A 8 22.10 0.30 9.06
CA LEU A 8 22.21 0.52 7.62
C LEU A 8 22.92 -0.64 6.90
N GLU A 9 23.97 -1.21 7.49
CA GLU A 9 24.65 -2.39 6.94
C GLU A 9 23.71 -3.60 6.85
N LYS A 10 22.93 -3.87 7.91
CA LYS A 10 21.93 -4.93 7.92
C LYS A 10 20.86 -4.69 6.86
N PHE A 11 20.31 -3.47 6.79
CA PHE A 11 19.35 -3.07 5.77
C PHE A 11 19.88 -3.33 4.36
N ASN A 12 21.09 -2.87 4.05
CA ASN A 12 21.72 -3.06 2.75
C ASN A 12 21.96 -4.55 2.41
N ARG A 13 22.26 -5.39 3.41
CA ARG A 13 22.38 -6.83 3.22
C ARG A 13 21.04 -7.48 2.88
N GLU A 14 19.96 -7.12 3.57
CA GLU A 14 18.61 -7.62 3.24
C GLU A 14 18.17 -7.11 1.85
N ARG A 15 18.44 -5.83 1.54
CA ARG A 15 18.19 -5.22 0.22
C ARG A 15 18.82 -6.02 -0.92
N LYS A 16 20.08 -6.45 -0.77
CA LYS A 16 20.77 -7.31 -1.75
C LYS A 16 20.13 -8.70 -1.88
N ARG A 17 19.59 -9.26 -0.79
CA ARG A 17 18.92 -10.57 -0.80
C ARG A 17 17.55 -10.50 -1.48
N ALA A 18 16.87 -9.36 -1.36
CA ALA A 18 15.55 -9.12 -1.93
C ALA A 18 15.51 -9.23 -3.46
N LEU A 19 16.65 -9.08 -4.15
CA LEU A 19 16.78 -9.33 -5.59
C LEU A 19 16.31 -10.73 -6.03
N LYS A 20 16.33 -11.70 -5.12
CA LYS A 20 15.87 -13.07 -5.39
C LYS A 20 14.40 -13.31 -5.03
N TYR A 21 13.72 -12.36 -4.42
CA TYR A 21 12.33 -12.54 -3.97
C TYR A 21 11.35 -12.69 -5.12
N PRO A 22 11.41 -11.91 -6.23
CA PRO A 22 10.47 -12.10 -7.33
C PRO A 22 10.55 -13.49 -7.94
N GLU A 23 11.77 -14.04 -8.10
CA GLU A 23 11.98 -15.40 -8.60
C GLU A 23 11.38 -16.45 -7.66
N LYS A 24 11.57 -16.31 -6.35
CA LYS A 24 10.97 -17.20 -5.35
C LYS A 24 9.45 -17.12 -5.33
N TYR A 25 8.90 -15.93 -5.55
CA TYR A 25 7.46 -15.67 -5.54
C TYR A 25 6.78 -16.02 -6.86
N GLN A 26 7.54 -16.20 -7.95
CA GLN A 26 7.00 -16.50 -9.28
C GLN A 26 6.02 -17.69 -9.26
N ARG A 27 6.36 -18.78 -8.56
CA ARG A 27 5.49 -19.95 -8.48
C ARG A 27 4.15 -19.63 -7.81
N VAL A 28 4.17 -18.84 -6.73
CA VAL A 28 2.95 -18.39 -6.03
C VAL A 28 2.07 -17.58 -6.98
N TYR A 29 2.69 -16.70 -7.77
CA TYR A 29 1.98 -15.91 -8.77
C TYR A 29 1.36 -16.77 -9.88
N GLU A 30 2.10 -17.72 -10.46
CA GLU A 30 1.57 -18.60 -11.51
C GLU A 30 0.46 -19.55 -11.01
N ASP A 31 0.61 -20.10 -9.79
CA ASP A 31 -0.43 -20.92 -9.16
C ASP A 31 -1.69 -20.05 -8.96
N ASN A 32 -1.53 -18.80 -8.52
CA ASN A 32 -2.64 -17.85 -8.35
C ASN A 32 -3.34 -17.49 -9.66
N LYS A 33 -2.61 -17.33 -10.77
CA LYS A 33 -3.25 -17.11 -12.08
C LYS A 33 -4.21 -18.24 -12.43
N THR A 34 -3.84 -19.48 -12.10
CA THR A 34 -4.70 -20.64 -12.33
C THR A 34 -5.98 -20.60 -11.48
N ASP A 35 -5.94 -19.98 -10.30
CA ASP A 35 -7.10 -19.78 -9.43
C ASP A 35 -7.98 -18.62 -9.94
N LEU A 36 -7.39 -17.52 -10.39
CA LEU A 36 -8.10 -16.41 -11.03
C LEU A 36 -8.75 -16.82 -12.36
N MET A 37 -8.06 -17.60 -13.20
CA MET A 37 -8.64 -18.15 -14.43
C MET A 37 -9.82 -19.07 -14.14
N HIS A 38 -9.71 -19.91 -13.10
CA HIS A 38 -10.83 -20.73 -12.67
C HIS A 38 -12.03 -19.88 -12.25
N TYR A 39 -11.80 -18.80 -11.50
CA TYR A 39 -12.85 -17.87 -11.14
C TYR A 39 -13.48 -17.20 -12.38
N ILE A 40 -12.66 -16.76 -13.33
CA ILE A 40 -13.12 -16.18 -14.59
C ILE A 40 -14.06 -17.17 -15.31
N ASP A 41 -13.65 -18.43 -15.44
CA ASP A 41 -14.42 -19.47 -16.13
C ASP A 41 -15.69 -19.87 -15.36
N ARG A 42 -15.57 -20.14 -14.06
CA ARG A 42 -16.65 -20.76 -13.26
C ARG A 42 -17.53 -19.76 -12.52
N GLY A 43 -17.03 -18.55 -12.28
CA GLY A 43 -17.71 -17.52 -11.52
C GLY A 43 -17.61 -17.72 -10.01
N CYS A 44 -16.71 -18.58 -9.53
CA CYS A 44 -16.48 -18.79 -8.11
C CYS A 44 -15.05 -19.21 -7.81
N VAL A 45 -14.63 -19.03 -6.56
CA VAL A 45 -13.30 -19.41 -6.09
C VAL A 45 -13.21 -20.94 -5.91
N LYS A 46 -12.04 -21.55 -6.12
CA LYS A 46 -11.89 -23.02 -5.95
C LYS A 46 -12.13 -23.48 -4.52
N ARG A 47 -11.78 -22.65 -3.53
CA ARG A 47 -11.89 -22.94 -2.10
C ARG A 47 -13.05 -22.14 -1.54
N GLU A 48 -14.27 -22.48 -1.91
CA GLU A 48 -15.43 -21.86 -1.27
C GLU A 48 -15.46 -22.27 0.21
N PRO A 49 -15.43 -21.32 1.16
CA PRO A 49 -15.79 -21.64 2.52
C PRO A 49 -17.23 -22.16 2.54
N ALA A 50 -17.59 -22.98 3.52
CA ALA A 50 -18.97 -23.41 3.69
C ALA A 50 -19.87 -22.16 3.83
N VAL A 51 -20.55 -21.78 2.75
CA VAL A 51 -21.38 -20.59 2.72
C VAL A 51 -22.59 -20.88 3.60
N ASN A 52 -22.79 -20.04 4.62
CA ASN A 52 -24.02 -20.09 5.39
C ASN A 52 -25.13 -19.50 4.52
N ASP A 53 -26.08 -20.32 4.07
CA ASP A 53 -27.21 -19.90 3.24
C ASP A 53 -28.01 -18.71 3.82
N ARG A 54 -27.85 -18.42 5.12
CA ARG A 54 -28.47 -17.28 5.81
C ARG A 54 -27.73 -15.96 5.62
N LEU A 55 -26.48 -15.98 5.14
CA LEU A 55 -25.66 -14.79 4.93
C LEU A 55 -25.26 -14.73 3.44
N PRO A 56 -25.97 -13.98 2.60
CA PRO A 56 -25.69 -13.96 1.17
C PRO A 56 -24.35 -13.24 0.90
N PHE A 57 -23.39 -13.96 0.32
CA PHE A 57 -22.12 -13.42 -0.19
C PHE A 57 -22.17 -13.34 -1.72
N LEU A 58 -21.67 -12.24 -2.28
CA LEU A 58 -21.37 -12.20 -3.71
C LEU A 58 -20.09 -13.01 -3.97
N PRO A 59 -19.96 -13.68 -5.13
CA PRO A 59 -18.82 -14.58 -5.37
C PRO A 59 -17.45 -13.90 -5.25
N TRP A 60 -17.34 -12.63 -5.64
CA TRP A 60 -16.09 -11.86 -5.58
C TRP A 60 -15.72 -11.42 -4.15
N GLU A 61 -16.66 -11.46 -3.20
CA GLU A 61 -16.35 -11.20 -1.79
C GLU A 61 -15.50 -12.32 -1.16
N LEU A 62 -15.47 -13.49 -1.81
CA LEU A 62 -14.78 -14.68 -1.31
C LEU A 62 -13.30 -14.73 -1.71
N PHE A 63 -12.78 -13.74 -2.43
CA PHE A 63 -11.35 -13.60 -2.63
C PHE A 63 -10.65 -13.37 -1.28
N ILE A 64 -9.63 -14.18 -0.99
CA ILE A 64 -8.83 -14.13 0.23
C ILE A 64 -7.45 -13.56 -0.09
N SER A 65 -6.74 -14.19 -1.03
CA SER A 65 -5.38 -13.84 -1.43
C SER A 65 -5.25 -13.59 -2.92
N GLU A 66 -6.28 -13.92 -3.70
CA GLU A 66 -6.19 -13.98 -5.15
C GLU A 66 -5.91 -12.63 -5.80
N ILE A 67 -6.41 -11.55 -5.20
CA ILE A 67 -6.14 -10.17 -5.62
C ILE A 67 -4.81 -9.67 -5.06
N LYS A 68 -4.41 -10.13 -3.86
CA LYS A 68 -3.18 -9.67 -3.18
C LYS A 68 -1.90 -10.22 -3.81
N ILE A 69 -1.92 -11.47 -4.25
CA ILE A 69 -0.74 -12.12 -4.85
C ILE A 69 -0.20 -11.34 -6.07
N PRO A 70 -1.03 -10.89 -7.04
CA PRO A 70 -0.58 -10.01 -8.12
C PRO A 70 -0.02 -8.67 -7.64
N ILE A 71 -0.61 -8.04 -6.62
CA ILE A 71 -0.10 -6.78 -6.02
C ILE A 71 1.34 -6.99 -5.57
N ASP A 72 1.56 -8.01 -4.74
CA ASP A 72 2.87 -8.37 -4.19
C ASP A 72 3.86 -8.71 -5.29
N TYR A 73 3.43 -9.49 -6.30
CA TYR A 73 4.28 -9.88 -7.41
C TYR A 73 4.81 -8.67 -8.15
N TYR A 74 3.94 -7.75 -8.55
CA TYR A 74 4.34 -6.55 -9.27
C TYR A 74 5.16 -5.59 -8.41
N GLU A 75 4.83 -5.44 -7.12
CA GLU A 75 5.64 -4.66 -6.18
C GLU A 75 7.05 -5.22 -6.05
N LEU A 76 7.19 -6.55 -5.88
CA LEU A 76 8.49 -7.21 -5.80
C LEU A 76 9.32 -6.99 -7.07
N GLN A 77 8.71 -7.00 -8.25
CA GLN A 77 9.40 -6.69 -9.50
C GLN A 77 9.84 -5.21 -9.56
N ALA A 78 8.99 -4.27 -9.14
CA ALA A 78 9.33 -2.85 -9.06
C ALA A 78 10.49 -2.62 -8.09
N GLN A 79 10.42 -3.22 -6.90
CA GLN A 79 11.45 -3.16 -5.87
C GLN A 79 12.77 -3.75 -6.35
N LYS A 80 12.74 -4.87 -7.07
CA LYS A 80 13.95 -5.47 -7.67
C LYS A 80 14.62 -4.48 -8.62
N LEU A 81 13.88 -3.87 -9.54
CA LEU A 81 14.43 -2.89 -10.47
C LEU A 81 14.97 -1.65 -9.75
N LEU A 82 14.27 -1.18 -8.71
CA LEU A 82 14.77 -0.10 -7.86
C LEU A 82 16.13 -0.44 -7.22
N VAL A 83 16.28 -1.66 -6.70
CA VAL A 83 17.52 -2.10 -6.07
C VAL A 83 18.66 -2.31 -7.09
N GLN A 84 18.36 -2.74 -8.31
CA GLN A 84 19.36 -2.99 -9.36
C GLN A 84 19.80 -1.70 -10.06
N ASP A 85 18.83 -0.89 -10.48
CA ASP A 85 19.02 0.19 -11.43
C ASP A 85 18.87 1.58 -10.77
N GLY A 86 18.42 1.62 -9.51
CA GLY A 86 18.18 2.88 -8.79
C GLY A 86 16.94 3.63 -9.28
N GLN A 87 16.05 2.97 -10.03
CA GLN A 87 14.84 3.57 -10.61
C GLN A 87 13.57 2.81 -10.22
N LEU A 88 12.52 3.55 -9.90
CA LEU A 88 11.21 2.98 -9.63
C LEU A 88 10.53 2.61 -10.96
N SER A 89 10.18 1.34 -11.13
CA SER A 89 9.48 0.89 -12.35
C SER A 89 8.02 1.32 -12.33
N LEU A 90 7.71 2.41 -13.02
CA LEU A 90 6.34 2.94 -13.14
C LEU A 90 5.39 1.92 -13.78
N THR A 91 5.87 1.05 -14.68
CA THR A 91 5.09 -0.04 -15.27
C THR A 91 4.63 -1.04 -14.21
N TYR A 92 5.55 -1.56 -13.40
CA TYR A 92 5.18 -2.55 -12.38
C TYR A 92 4.40 -1.92 -11.23
N VAL A 93 4.73 -0.70 -10.82
CA VAL A 93 3.95 0.05 -9.84
C VAL A 93 2.53 0.32 -10.36
N GLY A 94 2.37 0.64 -11.65
CA GLY A 94 1.08 0.83 -12.31
C GLY A 94 0.23 -0.45 -12.34
N HIS A 95 0.83 -1.61 -12.60
CA HIS A 95 0.12 -2.89 -12.50
C HIS A 95 -0.28 -3.21 -11.05
N SER A 96 0.63 -3.01 -10.10
CA SER A 96 0.37 -3.21 -8.67
C SER A 96 -0.81 -2.35 -8.22
N LEU A 97 -0.88 -1.08 -8.63
CA LEU A 97 -1.99 -0.18 -8.30
C LEU A 97 -3.35 -0.68 -8.81
N SER A 98 -3.42 -1.23 -10.01
CA SER A 98 -4.70 -1.69 -10.58
C SER A 98 -5.34 -2.80 -9.74
N TYR A 99 -4.54 -3.77 -9.28
CA TYR A 99 -5.02 -4.82 -8.37
C TYR A 99 -5.24 -4.29 -6.96
N ALA A 100 -4.37 -3.40 -6.47
CA ALA A 100 -4.48 -2.82 -5.14
C ALA A 100 -5.73 -1.96 -4.96
N TYR A 101 -6.11 -1.22 -6.00
CA TYR A 101 -7.37 -0.49 -6.04
C TYR A 101 -8.57 -1.43 -5.84
N LEU A 102 -8.59 -2.55 -6.56
CA LEU A 102 -9.66 -3.54 -6.45
C LEU A 102 -9.71 -4.18 -5.04
N ASP A 103 -8.54 -4.53 -4.48
CA ASP A 103 -8.44 -5.05 -3.11
C ASP A 103 -9.00 -4.07 -2.08
N CYS A 104 -8.66 -2.78 -2.17
CA CYS A 104 -9.20 -1.76 -1.28
C CYS A 104 -10.72 -1.62 -1.37
N VAL A 105 -11.28 -1.60 -2.59
CA VAL A 105 -12.73 -1.52 -2.78
C VAL A 105 -13.42 -2.76 -2.20
N PHE A 106 -12.87 -3.95 -2.43
CA PHE A 106 -13.37 -5.19 -1.84
C PHE A 106 -13.28 -5.18 -0.32
N GLU A 107 -12.14 -4.78 0.26
CA GLU A 107 -11.96 -4.75 1.71
C GLU A 107 -12.88 -3.73 2.39
N TYR A 108 -13.13 -2.57 1.78
CA TYR A 108 -14.12 -1.60 2.26
C TYR A 108 -15.52 -2.23 2.29
N PHE A 109 -15.97 -2.75 1.15
CA PHE A 109 -17.29 -3.37 1.02
C PHE A 109 -17.48 -4.54 1.99
N LYS A 110 -16.50 -5.46 2.04
CA LYS A 110 -16.53 -6.61 2.96
C LYS A 110 -16.62 -6.16 4.41
N SER A 111 -15.89 -5.11 4.79
CA SER A 111 -15.88 -4.61 6.18
C SER A 111 -17.19 -3.94 6.57
N GLN A 112 -17.80 -3.15 5.68
CA GLN A 112 -19.14 -2.58 5.89
C GLN A 112 -20.19 -3.68 6.06
N ARG A 113 -20.21 -4.66 5.15
CA ARG A 113 -21.16 -5.77 5.23
C ARG A 113 -20.92 -6.71 6.40
N PHE A 114 -19.68 -6.78 6.91
CA PHE A 114 -19.36 -7.61 8.08
C PHE A 114 -20.16 -7.15 9.31
N VAL A 115 -20.29 -5.84 9.52
CA VAL A 115 -21.12 -5.28 10.60
C VAL A 115 -22.56 -5.73 10.45
N THR A 116 -23.16 -5.55 9.27
CA THR A 116 -24.55 -5.94 9.01
C THR A 116 -24.79 -7.46 9.12
N ARG A 117 -23.81 -8.29 8.74
CA ARG A 117 -23.94 -9.77 8.75
C ARG A 117 -23.70 -10.39 10.12
N PHE A 118 -22.80 -9.82 10.91
CA PHE A 118 -22.30 -10.44 12.14
C PHE A 118 -22.52 -9.61 13.40
N ASP A 119 -23.13 -8.42 13.28
CA ASP A 119 -23.43 -7.49 14.37
C ASP A 119 -22.18 -7.13 15.21
N ARG A 120 -21.04 -6.98 14.54
CA ARG A 120 -19.76 -6.58 15.14
C ARG A 120 -18.79 -6.02 14.10
N GLU A 121 -17.83 -5.23 14.56
CA GLU A 121 -16.77 -4.69 13.71
C GLU A 121 -15.81 -5.78 13.20
N ARG A 122 -15.25 -5.55 12.00
CA ARG A 122 -14.21 -6.41 11.41
C ARG A 122 -12.82 -5.93 11.83
N GLU A 123 -12.59 -5.91 13.13
CA GLU A 123 -11.32 -5.47 13.70
C GLU A 123 -10.14 -6.26 13.11
N ARG A 124 -9.08 -5.53 12.72
CA ARG A 124 -7.82 -6.09 12.21
C ARG A 124 -7.98 -7.02 10.99
N GLY A 125 -9.07 -6.86 10.24
CA GLY A 125 -9.34 -7.64 9.04
C GLY A 125 -8.62 -7.15 7.79
N VAL A 126 -8.13 -5.91 7.80
CA VAL A 126 -7.41 -5.28 6.69
C VAL A 126 -5.90 -5.36 6.92
N SER A 127 -5.16 -5.70 5.87
CA SER A 127 -3.71 -5.88 5.93
C SER A 127 -3.00 -4.54 6.20
N PRO A 128 -1.95 -4.50 7.04
CA PRO A 128 -1.26 -3.25 7.40
C PRO A 128 -0.57 -2.59 6.19
N ASP A 129 -0.04 -3.38 5.26
CA ASP A 129 0.64 -2.92 4.05
C ASP A 129 -0.29 -2.27 3.01
N SER A 130 -1.61 -2.44 3.14
CA SER A 130 -2.59 -1.76 2.27
C SER A 130 -2.47 -0.23 2.28
N VAL A 131 -1.89 0.36 3.33
CA VAL A 131 -1.60 1.80 3.39
C VAL A 131 -0.65 2.23 2.26
N PHE A 132 0.26 1.36 1.81
CA PHE A 132 1.16 1.69 0.70
C PHE A 132 0.44 1.78 -0.64
N TYR A 133 -0.76 1.21 -0.77
CA TYR A 133 -1.56 1.33 -1.99
C TYR A 133 -2.00 2.79 -2.20
N LEU A 134 -2.32 3.48 -1.10
CA LEU A 134 -2.60 4.93 -1.10
C LEU A 134 -1.35 5.72 -1.53
N ALA A 135 -0.19 5.38 -0.97
CA ALA A 135 1.07 6.02 -1.35
C ALA A 135 1.37 5.82 -2.85
N ILE A 136 1.18 4.61 -3.39
CA ILE A 136 1.33 4.34 -4.82
C ILE A 136 0.39 5.22 -5.65
N ALA A 137 -0.90 5.28 -5.31
CA ALA A 137 -1.87 6.08 -6.04
C ALA A 137 -1.49 7.57 -6.08
N VAL A 138 -0.97 8.09 -4.97
CA VAL A 138 -0.45 9.46 -4.88
C VAL A 138 0.82 9.63 -5.73
N ILE A 139 1.80 8.73 -5.63
CA ILE A 139 3.06 8.81 -6.39
C ILE A 139 2.78 8.80 -7.90
N LEU A 140 1.84 7.98 -8.37
CA LEU A 140 1.43 7.92 -9.77
C LEU A 140 0.49 9.07 -10.20
N GLN A 141 0.19 10.00 -9.30
CA GLN A 141 -0.70 11.15 -9.50
C GLN A 141 -2.13 10.74 -9.94
N GLN A 142 -2.65 9.65 -9.35
CA GLN A 142 -3.97 9.10 -9.63
C GLN A 142 -4.99 9.54 -8.56
N SER A 143 -5.38 10.82 -8.57
CA SER A 143 -6.20 11.41 -7.50
C SER A 143 -7.53 10.67 -7.26
N LYS A 144 -8.23 10.23 -8.31
CA LYS A 144 -9.48 9.44 -8.15
C LYS A 144 -9.22 8.14 -7.38
N HIS A 145 -8.20 7.38 -7.78
CA HIS A 145 -7.81 6.13 -7.12
C HIS A 145 -7.37 6.39 -5.67
N ALA A 146 -6.59 7.44 -5.44
CA ALA A 146 -6.14 7.81 -4.10
C ALA A 146 -7.33 8.14 -3.17
N CYS A 147 -8.30 8.93 -3.62
CA CYS A 147 -9.50 9.23 -2.84
C CYS A 147 -10.35 7.97 -2.54
N HIS A 148 -10.52 7.10 -3.54
CA HIS A 148 -11.28 5.86 -3.37
C HIS A 148 -10.59 4.90 -2.41
N ILE A 149 -9.27 4.72 -2.52
CA ILE A 149 -8.48 3.93 -1.57
C ILE A 149 -8.55 4.56 -0.18
N PHE A 150 -8.44 5.89 -0.09
CA PHE A 150 -8.53 6.59 1.18
C PHE A 150 -9.87 6.40 1.90
N ARG A 151 -10.97 6.18 1.16
CA ARG A 151 -12.28 5.88 1.77
C ARG A 151 -12.26 4.67 2.70
N LEU A 152 -11.44 3.66 2.39
CA LEU A 152 -11.19 2.52 3.28
C LEU A 152 -10.60 2.98 4.63
N PHE A 153 -9.62 3.86 4.60
CA PHE A 153 -8.93 4.33 5.79
C PHE A 153 -9.73 5.39 6.53
N GLU A 154 -10.43 6.28 5.84
CA GLU A 154 -11.30 7.29 6.44
C GLU A 154 -12.33 6.66 7.39
N VAL A 155 -12.93 5.54 7.00
CA VAL A 155 -13.88 4.81 7.84
C VAL A 155 -13.20 3.78 8.74
N GLY A 156 -12.27 3.00 8.18
CA GLY A 156 -11.70 1.84 8.84
C GLY A 156 -10.63 2.14 9.88
N TYR A 157 -9.90 3.24 9.73
CA TYR A 157 -8.86 3.65 10.67
C TYR A 157 -9.42 3.93 12.08
N PRO A 158 -10.42 4.81 12.28
CA PRO A 158 -10.99 5.04 13.61
C PRO A 158 -11.73 3.81 14.18
N ARG A 159 -12.13 2.86 13.33
CA ARG A 159 -12.80 1.60 13.71
C ARG A 159 -11.85 0.42 13.89
N HIS A 160 -10.53 0.64 13.80
CA HIS A 160 -9.51 -0.39 13.96
C HIS A 160 -9.63 -1.57 12.97
N TRP A 161 -10.12 -1.33 11.74
CA TRP A 161 -10.19 -2.36 10.69
C TRP A 161 -8.80 -2.79 10.22
N VAL A 162 -7.84 -1.87 10.19
CA VAL A 162 -6.45 -2.14 9.80
C VAL A 162 -5.73 -2.86 10.93
N ASN A 163 -5.13 -4.01 10.63
CA ASN A 163 -4.27 -4.69 11.59
C ASN A 163 -3.05 -3.82 11.89
N ARG A 164 -2.74 -3.64 13.17
CA ARG A 164 -1.75 -2.66 13.60
C ARG A 164 -0.43 -3.28 13.97
N SER A 165 0.64 -2.61 13.60
CA SER A 165 1.99 -2.95 14.00
C SER A 165 2.52 -1.96 15.04
N LYS A 166 3.79 -2.12 15.47
CA LYS A 166 4.48 -1.11 16.31
C LYS A 166 4.99 0.09 15.51
N SER A 167 4.86 0.06 14.19
CA SER A 167 5.19 1.18 13.32
C SER A 167 4.11 2.25 13.41
N HIS A 168 4.52 3.51 13.31
CA HIS A 168 3.61 4.64 13.10
C HIS A 168 3.59 5.10 11.62
N ILE A 169 4.26 4.38 10.71
CA ILE A 169 4.34 4.77 9.29
C ILE A 169 2.98 4.64 8.60
N GLY A 170 2.21 3.61 8.91
CA GLY A 170 0.84 3.47 8.38
C GLY A 170 -0.07 4.62 8.82
N ASP A 171 -0.01 4.99 10.11
CA ASP A 171 -0.72 6.16 10.65
C ASP A 171 -0.30 7.45 9.92
N LEU A 172 1.01 7.65 9.71
CA LEU A 172 1.52 8.80 8.98
C LEU A 172 0.97 8.88 7.57
N ILE A 173 0.99 7.80 6.79
CA ILE A 173 0.51 7.79 5.41
C ILE A 173 -0.95 8.25 5.32
N ILE A 174 -1.79 7.73 6.22
CA ILE A 174 -3.22 8.08 6.27
C ILE A 174 -3.40 9.55 6.64
N LEU A 175 -2.78 9.99 7.73
CA LEU A 175 -2.93 11.35 8.25
C LEU A 175 -2.32 12.42 7.33
N LEU A 176 -1.22 12.09 6.67
CA LEU A 176 -0.57 12.97 5.69
C LEU A 176 -1.48 13.20 4.48
N PHE A 177 -2.15 12.15 3.97
CA PHE A 177 -3.12 12.30 2.89
C PHE A 177 -4.31 13.18 3.30
N ASP A 178 -4.89 12.94 4.48
CA ASP A 178 -6.00 13.72 5.03
C ASP A 178 -5.62 15.21 5.20
N ALA A 179 -4.41 15.47 5.70
CA ALA A 179 -3.89 16.81 5.90
C ALA A 179 -3.65 17.56 4.58
N ALA A 180 -3.08 16.89 3.58
CA ALA A 180 -2.79 17.48 2.26
C ALA A 180 -4.06 17.81 1.48
N ASN A 181 -5.09 16.96 1.54
CA ASN A 181 -6.37 17.20 0.88
C ASN A 181 -7.28 18.20 1.60
N GLY A 182 -6.82 18.81 2.70
CA GLY A 182 -7.54 19.89 3.38
C GLY A 182 -8.72 19.47 4.25
N SER A 183 -8.97 18.16 4.41
CA SER A 183 -10.03 17.65 5.28
C SER A 183 -9.66 17.84 6.75
N LYS A 184 -8.41 17.51 7.13
CA LYS A 184 -7.90 17.53 8.53
C LYS A 184 -8.90 16.92 9.54
N SER A 185 -9.65 15.93 9.06
CA SER A 185 -10.74 15.30 9.79
C SER A 185 -10.25 14.13 10.65
N MET A 186 -9.07 13.60 10.33
CA MET A 186 -8.52 12.44 10.98
C MET A 186 -7.53 12.81 12.08
N THR A 187 -7.62 12.12 13.21
CA THR A 187 -6.70 12.24 14.33
C THR A 187 -5.96 10.92 14.54
N PRO A 188 -4.69 10.93 15.00
CA PRO A 188 -3.98 9.71 15.32
C PRO A 188 -4.75 8.86 16.33
N ILE A 189 -4.84 7.55 16.08
CA ILE A 189 -5.42 6.58 17.02
C ILE A 189 -4.34 5.85 17.83
N VAL A 190 -3.16 6.45 17.97
CA VAL A 190 -2.07 6.00 18.86
C VAL A 190 -1.62 7.11 19.78
N ASP A 191 -1.39 6.71 21.03
CA ASP A 191 -0.65 7.51 21.98
C ASP A 191 0.78 7.71 21.49
N GLY A 192 1.28 8.93 21.61
CA GLY A 192 2.67 9.26 21.25
C GLY A 192 2.96 9.08 19.76
N PHE A 193 2.00 9.37 18.88
CA PHE A 193 2.20 9.38 17.42
C PHE A 193 3.49 10.13 17.05
N ALA A 194 4.40 9.42 16.36
CA ALA A 194 5.80 9.85 16.22
C ALA A 194 6.01 10.93 15.14
N TYR A 195 5.01 11.11 14.27
CA TYR A 195 5.13 11.92 13.06
C TYR A 195 4.15 13.11 13.03
N ALA A 196 3.67 13.55 14.20
CA ALA A 196 2.73 14.67 14.29
C ALA A 196 3.28 15.98 13.69
N ASP A 197 4.56 16.25 13.91
CA ASP A 197 5.31 17.37 13.30
C ASP A 197 5.36 17.28 11.77
N ILE A 198 5.66 16.10 11.21
CA ILE A 198 5.69 15.93 9.74
C ILE A 198 4.32 16.17 9.12
N VAL A 199 3.25 15.70 9.77
CA VAL A 199 1.88 15.94 9.31
C VAL A 199 1.50 17.42 9.44
N ALA A 200 1.94 18.12 10.49
CA ALA A 200 1.68 19.54 10.66
C ALA A 200 2.43 20.41 9.65
N ASP A 201 3.69 20.06 9.37
CA ASP A 201 4.63 20.82 8.55
C ASP A 201 4.72 20.29 7.11
N TRP A 202 3.75 19.46 6.67
CA TRP A 202 3.79 18.83 5.35
C TRP A 202 3.91 19.84 4.20
N ASN A 203 3.35 21.04 4.38
CA ASN A 203 3.36 22.15 3.44
C ASN A 203 4.43 23.22 3.74
N THR A 204 5.41 22.93 4.59
CA THR A 204 6.49 23.87 4.92
C THR A 204 7.22 24.37 3.67
N GLU A 205 7.60 25.65 3.62
CA GLU A 205 8.48 26.19 2.59
C GLU A 205 9.96 26.06 2.95
N ASP A 206 10.26 25.70 4.20
CA ASP A 206 11.62 25.46 4.68
C ASP A 206 12.14 24.10 4.16
N LEU A 207 13.03 24.16 3.17
CA LEU A 207 13.62 22.97 2.55
C LEU A 207 14.59 22.22 3.47
N ASP A 208 15.19 22.88 4.46
CA ASP A 208 16.06 22.23 5.44
C ASP A 208 15.21 21.44 6.44
N LEU A 209 14.09 22.01 6.90
CA LEU A 209 13.11 21.30 7.72
C LEU A 209 12.53 20.08 6.97
N LEU A 210 12.15 20.26 5.71
CA LEU A 210 11.67 19.17 4.87
C LEU A 210 12.74 18.08 4.68
N THR A 211 14.00 18.45 4.46
CA THR A 211 15.11 17.49 4.38
C THR A 211 15.29 16.71 5.67
N ALA A 212 15.13 17.35 6.83
CA ALA A 212 15.16 16.67 8.13
C ALA A 212 13.99 15.68 8.29
N HIS A 213 12.79 16.06 7.87
CA HIS A 213 11.63 15.17 7.85
C HIS A 213 11.84 13.95 6.94
N LEU A 214 12.27 14.17 5.70
CA LEU A 214 12.57 13.10 4.74
C LEU A 214 13.67 12.16 5.27
N THR A 215 14.71 12.72 5.89
CA THR A 215 15.78 11.93 6.53
C THR A 215 15.21 11.06 7.64
N ARG A 216 14.34 11.59 8.51
CA ARG A 216 13.72 10.82 9.60
C ARG A 216 12.87 9.68 9.07
N LEU A 217 12.03 9.92 8.05
CA LEU A 217 11.19 8.87 7.44
C LEU A 217 12.04 7.72 6.87
N CYS A 218 13.11 8.06 6.16
CA CYS A 218 14.01 7.07 5.59
C CYS A 218 14.83 6.33 6.66
N ASP A 219 15.36 7.02 7.66
CA ASP A 219 16.10 6.42 8.78
C ASP A 219 15.21 5.43 9.55
N ASP A 220 13.96 5.81 9.82
CA ASP A 220 13.00 4.97 10.54
C ASP A 220 12.62 3.73 9.74
N GLN A 221 12.35 3.85 8.44
CA GLN A 221 12.11 2.69 7.59
C GLN A 221 13.32 1.75 7.57
N VAL A 222 14.54 2.29 7.44
CA VAL A 222 15.79 1.50 7.51
C VAL A 222 15.88 0.75 8.85
N ALA A 223 15.56 1.42 9.96
CA ALA A 223 15.57 0.80 11.28
C ALA A 223 14.51 -0.29 11.43
N GLN A 224 13.29 -0.08 10.91
CA GLN A 224 12.19 -1.03 11.00
C GLN A 224 12.44 -2.28 10.15
N VAL A 225 12.91 -2.12 8.92
CA VAL A 225 13.29 -3.25 8.04
C VAL A 225 14.48 -4.04 8.62
N ALA A 226 15.45 -3.34 9.22
CA ALA A 226 16.58 -3.99 9.88
C ALA A 226 16.24 -4.58 11.27
N ALA A 227 15.03 -4.39 11.79
CA ALA A 227 14.64 -4.93 13.08
C ALA A 227 14.48 -6.47 13.05
N PRO A 228 14.56 -7.16 14.20
CA PRO A 228 14.15 -8.57 14.26
C PRO A 228 12.61 -8.70 14.18
N PRO A 229 12.07 -9.82 13.69
CA PRO A 229 10.62 -10.04 13.56
C PRO A 229 9.83 -9.84 14.86
N SER A 230 10.45 -10.05 16.02
CA SER A 230 9.84 -9.82 17.34
C SER A 230 9.47 -8.36 17.63
N LYS A 231 9.90 -7.41 16.79
CA LYS A 231 9.47 -6.02 16.87
C LYS A 231 8.11 -5.76 16.24
N CYS A 232 7.57 -6.71 15.46
CA CYS A 232 6.22 -6.64 14.91
C CYS A 232 5.97 -5.39 14.06
N PHE A 233 6.83 -5.14 13.07
CA PHE A 233 6.62 -4.13 12.02
C PHE A 233 6.01 -4.81 10.79
N PHE A 234 4.71 -5.08 10.87
CA PHE A 234 3.96 -5.92 9.94
C PHE A 234 3.85 -5.32 8.53
N GLU A 235 3.97 -4.01 8.37
CA GLU A 235 4.00 -3.37 7.05
C GLU A 235 5.25 -3.79 6.25
N PHE A 236 6.30 -4.26 6.95
CA PHE A 236 7.61 -4.56 6.37
C PHE A 236 8.01 -6.03 6.54
N ASP A 237 7.09 -6.95 6.85
CA ASP A 237 7.43 -8.36 7.15
C ASP A 237 7.40 -9.32 5.94
N ASN A 238 6.71 -8.95 4.86
CA ASN A 238 6.46 -9.83 3.71
C ASN A 238 7.53 -9.75 2.59
N GLY A 239 8.59 -8.96 2.77
CA GLY A 239 9.72 -8.84 1.83
C GLY A 239 9.48 -7.89 0.64
N ASN A 240 8.22 -7.63 0.30
CA ASN A 240 7.75 -6.46 -0.43
C ASN A 240 7.69 -5.23 0.49
N TRP A 241 7.59 -4.02 -0.10
CA TRP A 241 7.45 -2.73 0.59
C TRP A 241 8.67 -2.22 1.39
N GLN A 242 9.70 -3.04 1.56
CA GLN A 242 10.84 -2.75 2.44
C GLN A 242 11.81 -1.71 1.87
N PHE A 243 12.04 -1.75 0.55
CA PHE A 243 13.15 -1.04 -0.10
C PHE A 243 12.72 0.11 -1.01
N THR A 244 11.41 0.36 -1.11
CA THR A 244 10.85 1.58 -1.70
C THR A 244 10.44 2.53 -0.57
N PRO A 245 10.92 3.79 -0.53
CA PRO A 245 10.64 4.71 0.57
C PRO A 245 9.27 5.39 0.44
N TYR A 246 8.18 4.60 0.41
CA TYR A 246 6.83 5.06 0.07
C TYR A 246 6.35 6.26 0.90
N ALA A 247 6.63 6.31 2.20
CA ALA A 247 6.20 7.43 3.05
C ALA A 247 6.90 8.75 2.67
N ALA A 248 8.20 8.71 2.39
CA ALA A 248 8.95 9.89 1.94
C ALA A 248 8.54 10.31 0.52
N LEU A 249 8.34 9.33 -0.38
CA LEU A 249 7.85 9.59 -1.74
C LEU A 249 6.45 10.20 -1.73
N MET A 250 5.56 9.73 -0.87
CA MET A 250 4.22 10.29 -0.72
C MET A 250 4.26 11.75 -0.26
N LEU A 251 5.10 12.09 0.72
CA LEU A 251 5.29 13.48 1.15
C LEU A 251 5.76 14.37 -0.01
N LEU A 252 6.78 13.94 -0.74
CA LEU A 252 7.28 14.68 -1.90
C LEU A 252 6.21 14.80 -3.00
N ALA A 253 5.48 13.73 -3.28
CA ALA A 253 4.45 13.69 -4.32
C ALA A 253 3.26 14.60 -4.01
N LEU A 254 2.75 14.58 -2.77
CA LEU A 254 1.69 15.49 -2.33
C LEU A 254 2.15 16.95 -2.45
N ARG A 255 3.35 17.28 -1.97
CA ARG A 255 3.89 18.63 -2.10
C ARG A 255 3.95 19.10 -3.56
N ALA A 256 4.48 18.26 -4.45
CA ALA A 256 4.56 18.58 -5.88
C ALA A 256 3.16 18.81 -6.50
N GLN A 257 2.17 17.98 -6.16
CA GLN A 257 0.78 18.12 -6.61
C GLN A 257 0.12 19.42 -6.13
N HIS A 258 0.57 19.94 -4.99
CA HIS A 258 0.13 21.22 -4.44
C HIS A 258 1.00 22.42 -4.88
N GLY A 259 1.91 22.22 -5.84
CA GLY A 259 2.78 23.28 -6.37
C GLY A 259 3.88 23.75 -5.41
N LEU A 260 4.17 22.96 -4.37
CA LEU A 260 5.22 23.27 -3.40
C LEU A 260 6.58 22.74 -3.87
N PRO A 261 7.68 23.46 -3.61
CA PRO A 261 9.02 23.01 -3.98
C PRO A 261 9.44 21.80 -3.15
N ASN A 262 10.22 20.92 -3.76
CA ASN A 262 10.89 19.79 -3.10
C ASN A 262 12.41 19.94 -3.22
N PRO A 263 13.18 19.51 -2.20
CA PRO A 263 14.64 19.48 -2.28
C PRO A 263 15.08 18.34 -3.22
N ASP A 264 16.29 18.48 -3.76
CA ASP A 264 17.01 17.34 -4.34
C ASP A 264 17.55 16.47 -3.19
N PHE A 265 16.79 15.44 -2.80
CA PHE A 265 17.02 14.68 -1.59
C PHE A 265 17.56 13.28 -1.90
N SER A 266 18.70 12.95 -1.27
CA SER A 266 19.33 11.64 -1.33
C SER A 266 19.52 11.04 0.06
N HIS A 267 19.29 9.73 0.17
CA HIS A 267 19.45 8.98 1.42
C HIS A 267 20.40 7.77 1.25
N PRO A 268 21.31 7.48 2.20
CA PRO A 268 22.24 6.34 2.09
C PRO A 268 21.57 4.98 1.85
N GLY A 269 20.34 4.80 2.35
CA GLY A 269 19.55 3.58 2.18
C GLY A 269 18.74 3.51 0.87
N PHE A 270 18.47 4.63 0.20
CA PHE A 270 17.51 4.66 -0.92
C PHE A 270 18.02 5.35 -2.20
N GLY A 271 19.22 5.96 -2.18
CA GLY A 271 19.70 6.75 -3.30
C GLY A 271 19.00 8.11 -3.38
N ASN A 272 18.90 8.68 -4.58
CA ASN A 272 18.17 9.92 -4.79
C ASN A 272 16.66 9.62 -4.80
N VAL A 273 15.97 10.03 -3.73
CA VAL A 273 14.55 9.74 -3.52
C VAL A 273 13.68 10.68 -4.35
N THR A 274 14.07 11.95 -4.50
CA THR A 274 13.32 12.93 -5.30
C THR A 274 13.19 12.47 -6.76
N HIS A 275 14.26 11.90 -7.31
CA HIS A 275 14.29 11.41 -8.69
C HIS A 275 13.52 10.10 -8.94
N LEU A 276 12.91 9.50 -7.90
CA LEU A 276 12.03 8.34 -8.07
C LEU A 276 10.60 8.73 -8.43
N LEU A 277 10.22 10.01 -8.28
CA LEU A 277 8.89 10.49 -8.64
C LEU A 277 8.74 10.60 -10.15
N PRO A 278 7.56 10.27 -10.70
CA PRO A 278 7.28 10.51 -12.12
C PRO A 278 7.07 12.00 -12.40
N ASP A 279 7.59 12.46 -13.53
CA ASP A 279 7.42 13.86 -13.99
C ASP A 279 5.97 14.20 -14.42
N ALA A 280 5.17 13.18 -14.72
CA ALA A 280 3.79 13.32 -15.19
C ALA A 280 2.89 12.21 -14.61
N PRO A 281 1.55 12.39 -14.61
CA PRO A 281 0.63 11.35 -14.18
C PRO A 281 0.82 10.04 -14.95
N VAL A 282 0.83 8.93 -14.21
CA VAL A 282 0.98 7.58 -14.77
C VAL A 282 -0.32 6.81 -14.52
N ALA A 283 -1.02 6.46 -15.58
CA ALA A 283 -2.25 5.67 -15.46
C ALA A 283 -1.97 4.27 -14.88
N PRO A 284 -2.88 3.71 -14.06
CA PRO A 284 -2.82 2.31 -13.69
C PRO A 284 -2.83 1.42 -14.93
N LEU A 285 -2.15 0.27 -14.86
CA LEU A 285 -2.02 -0.64 -15.99
C LEU A 285 -2.83 -1.91 -15.75
N GLU A 286 -3.75 -2.18 -16.66
CA GLU A 286 -4.55 -3.41 -16.66
C GLU A 286 -3.86 -4.44 -17.56
N ASP A 287 -3.55 -5.60 -17.00
CA ASP A 287 -3.14 -6.76 -17.80
C ASP A 287 -4.37 -7.54 -18.30
N GLU A 288 -4.14 -8.53 -19.16
CA GLU A 288 -5.21 -9.36 -19.72
C GLU A 288 -6.00 -10.12 -18.64
N LEU A 289 -5.33 -10.63 -17.61
CA LEU A 289 -5.97 -11.38 -16.54
C LEU A 289 -6.90 -10.49 -15.72
N LEU A 290 -6.45 -9.29 -15.34
CA LEU A 290 -7.25 -8.30 -14.64
C LEU A 290 -8.45 -7.85 -15.48
N SER A 291 -8.25 -7.61 -16.78
CA SER A 291 -9.31 -7.20 -17.70
C SER A 291 -10.44 -8.26 -17.77
N GLN A 292 -10.06 -9.54 -17.87
CA GLN A 292 -11.02 -10.64 -17.87
C GLN A 292 -11.71 -10.81 -16.51
N LEU A 293 -10.95 -10.66 -15.42
CA LEU A 293 -11.49 -10.71 -14.07
C LEU A 293 -12.53 -9.60 -13.82
N LEU A 294 -12.21 -8.36 -14.16
CA LEU A 294 -13.11 -7.21 -14.04
C LEU A 294 -14.41 -7.43 -14.80
N THR A 295 -14.31 -7.94 -16.04
CA THR A 295 -15.48 -8.31 -16.83
C THR A 295 -16.34 -9.33 -16.08
N ARG A 296 -15.74 -10.39 -15.54
CA ARG A 296 -16.46 -11.42 -14.80
C ARG A 296 -17.14 -10.90 -13.54
N ILE A 297 -16.44 -10.19 -12.66
CA ILE A 297 -17.02 -9.73 -11.40
C ILE A 297 -18.15 -8.71 -11.64
N ARG A 298 -18.07 -7.89 -12.70
CA ARG A 298 -19.13 -6.96 -13.09
C ARG A 298 -20.41 -7.69 -13.52
N THR A 299 -20.29 -8.83 -14.23
CA THR A 299 -21.47 -9.69 -14.51
C THR A 299 -22.12 -10.28 -13.26
N GLN A 300 -21.41 -10.26 -12.12
CA GLN A 300 -21.86 -10.76 -10.82
C GLN A 300 -22.28 -9.63 -9.87
N GLY A 301 -22.52 -8.43 -10.41
CA GLY A 301 -23.03 -7.29 -9.66
C GLY A 301 -21.96 -6.47 -8.94
N PHE A 302 -20.68 -6.62 -9.28
CA PHE A 302 -19.67 -5.66 -8.84
C PHE A 302 -19.82 -4.34 -9.60
N ASP A 303 -19.91 -3.24 -8.85
CA ASP A 303 -19.85 -1.86 -9.33
C ASP A 303 -19.02 -1.06 -8.34
N GLU A 304 -17.94 -0.42 -8.80
CA GLU A 304 -16.97 0.23 -7.91
C GLU A 304 -17.62 1.37 -7.10
N GLU A 305 -18.43 2.19 -7.74
CA GLU A 305 -19.04 3.38 -7.14
C GLU A 305 -20.09 2.97 -6.09
N THR A 306 -20.90 1.94 -6.39
CA THR A 306 -21.86 1.35 -5.45
C THR A 306 -21.14 0.70 -4.27
N ALA A 307 -20.05 -0.02 -4.52
CA ALA A 307 -19.29 -0.70 -3.47
C ALA A 307 -18.66 0.30 -2.47
N LEU A 308 -18.29 1.49 -2.93
CA LEU A 308 -17.75 2.57 -2.09
C LEU A 308 -18.81 3.36 -1.32
N GLN A 309 -20.10 3.15 -1.63
CA GLN A 309 -21.24 3.77 -0.94
C GLN A 309 -21.99 2.80 0.00
N ALA A 310 -21.72 1.49 -0.11
CA ALA A 310 -22.31 0.43 0.70
C ALA A 310 -21.94 0.51 2.19
#